data_AF-A0A2P4WZ12-F1
#
_entry.id   AF-A0A2P4WZ12-F1
#
_cell.length_a   1.000
_cell.length_b   1.000
_cell.length_c   1.000
_cell.angle_alpha   90.00
_cell.angle_beta   90.00
_cell.angle_gamma   90.00
#
_symmetry.space_group_name_H-M   'P 1'
#
loop_
_entity.id
_entity.type
_entity.pdbx_description
1 polymer ?
#
loop_
_entity_poly.entity_id
_entity_poly.type
_entity_poly.pdbx_seq_one_letter_code
_entity_poly.pdbx_strand_id
1 'polypeptide(L)'
;MYLTCFNNLQQPSKKPAKAFGFPAKRLSEYKSQNTDAKCEFSLTLKHFDMQLWQQKYLCGLCCKQLTSNIASADRINSKLMPCVARRSSGYLYRPVLQNKFKLLEFNSDRLVYSIGKEAKDIYSRMKANIAGGPSIIFNRYAKRNEIKICGGKLRKKIIGHDANTLYMWGLVMRCLMIACHHQLTTIKAYLDIVDDIVTDKIFGFLECDIRIQIT
;
A
#
# COMPACT_ATOMS: atom_id res chain seq x y z
N MET A 1 2.79 11.16 -0.83
CA MET A 1 3.39 10.54 0.38
C MET A 1 2.75 11.21 1.58
N TYR A 2 1.97 10.49 2.39
CA TYR A 2 1.32 11.07 3.58
C TYR A 2 2.39 11.50 4.57
N LEU A 3 2.66 12.79 4.64
CA LEU A 3 3.47 13.39 5.71
C LEU A 3 2.54 13.51 6.92
N THR A 4 2.29 12.40 7.61
CA THR A 4 1.61 12.39 8.90
C THR A 4 2.38 13.30 9.84
N CYS A 5 1.76 14.39 10.29
CA CYS A 5 2.37 15.24 11.30
C CYS A 5 2.43 14.46 12.62
N PHE A 6 3.65 14.06 13.02
CA PHE A 6 3.91 13.18 14.17
C PHE A 6 3.99 13.93 15.51
N ASN A 7 3.25 15.03 15.66
CA ASN A 7 3.26 15.78 16.90
C ASN A 7 2.40 15.00 17.90
N ASN A 8 3.04 14.28 18.83
CA ASN A 8 2.46 13.52 19.95
C ASN A 8 2.20 12.01 19.76
N LEU A 9 3.01 11.30 18.96
CA LEU A 9 2.97 9.82 18.99
C LEU A 9 3.36 9.29 20.38
N GLN A 10 2.51 8.46 20.98
CA GLN A 10 2.84 7.72 22.20
C GLN A 10 3.46 6.37 21.87
N GLN A 11 4.47 6.00 22.65
CA GLN A 11 5.00 4.63 22.59
C GLN A 11 4.11 3.69 23.40
N PRO A 12 3.89 2.45 22.93
CA PRO A 12 3.18 1.44 23.69
C PRO A 12 3.93 1.13 25.00
N SER A 13 3.16 0.84 26.05
CA SER A 13 3.68 0.52 27.38
C SER A 13 4.61 -0.71 27.34
N LYS A 14 5.79 -0.60 27.97
CA LYS A 14 6.80 -1.67 28.06
C LYS A 14 6.75 -2.42 29.40
N LYS A 15 5.59 -2.47 30.04
CA LYS A 15 5.41 -3.20 31.32
C LYS A 15 5.64 -4.70 31.09
N PRO A 16 6.60 -5.34 31.81
CA PRO A 16 6.91 -6.75 31.62
C PRO A 16 5.67 -7.63 31.85
N ALA A 17 5.55 -8.71 31.08
CA ALA A 17 4.47 -9.69 31.27
C ALA A 17 4.87 -10.80 32.25
N LYS A 18 3.89 -11.60 32.68
CA LYS A 18 4.13 -12.78 33.53
C LYS A 18 5.01 -13.79 32.78
N ALA A 19 6.05 -14.27 33.44
CA ALA A 19 6.95 -15.26 32.88
C ALA A 19 6.22 -16.57 32.52
N PHE A 20 6.51 -17.12 31.36
CA PHE A 20 6.01 -18.42 30.90
C PHE A 20 7.04 -19.09 29.98
N GLY A 21 7.00 -20.43 29.89
CA GLY A 21 7.82 -21.19 28.95
C GLY A 21 7.15 -21.30 27.58
N PHE A 22 7.95 -21.30 26.51
CA PHE A 22 7.43 -21.42 25.15
C PHE A 22 6.70 -22.77 24.96
N PRO A 23 5.49 -22.79 24.39
CA PRO A 23 4.70 -24.02 24.25
C PRO A 23 5.37 -25.04 23.32
N ALA A 24 5.72 -26.21 23.85
CA ALA A 24 6.33 -27.30 23.11
C ALA A 24 5.51 -27.75 21.89
N LYS A 25 4.17 -27.72 22.00
CA LYS A 25 3.25 -28.04 20.89
C LYS A 25 3.44 -27.12 19.67
N ARG A 26 3.66 -25.81 19.88
CA ARG A 26 3.95 -24.86 18.79
C ARG A 26 5.31 -25.15 18.17
N LEU A 27 6.30 -25.58 18.96
CA LEU A 27 7.61 -25.95 18.43
C LEU A 27 7.53 -27.17 17.51
N SER A 28 6.74 -28.19 17.87
CA SER A 28 6.52 -29.35 16.99
C SER A 28 5.88 -28.96 15.66
N GLU A 29 4.94 -28.00 15.67
CA GLU A 29 4.33 -27.48 14.44
C GLU A 29 5.35 -26.74 13.55
N TYR A 30 6.31 -26.02 14.14
CA TYR A 30 7.38 -25.40 13.35
C TYR A 30 8.33 -26.42 12.75
N LYS A 31 8.61 -27.51 13.46
CA LYS A 31 9.44 -28.61 12.95
C LYS A 31 8.80 -29.27 11.74
N SER A 32 7.50 -29.62 11.80
CA SER A 32 6.81 -30.22 10.67
C SER A 32 6.79 -29.31 9.45
N GLN A 33 6.51 -28.01 9.63
CA GLN A 33 6.55 -27.03 8.55
C GLN A 33 7.94 -26.89 7.90
N ASN A 34 9.03 -27.10 8.64
CA ASN A 34 10.38 -27.05 8.09
C ASN A 34 10.75 -28.31 7.31
N THR A 35 10.28 -29.47 7.77
CA THR A 35 10.39 -30.73 7.01
C THR A 35 9.69 -30.59 5.67
N ASP A 36 8.47 -30.04 5.63
CA ASP A 36 7.72 -29.79 4.40
C ASP A 36 8.43 -28.79 3.46
N ALA A 37 9.05 -27.76 4.04
CA ALA A 37 9.77 -26.72 3.30
C ALA A 37 11.24 -27.10 2.97
N LYS A 38 11.70 -28.32 3.31
CA LYS A 38 13.09 -28.78 3.17
C LYS A 38 14.13 -27.80 3.74
N CYS A 39 13.81 -27.15 4.85
CA CYS A 39 14.67 -26.18 5.52
C CYS A 39 15.30 -26.82 6.77
N GLU A 40 16.60 -26.59 7.00
CA GLU A 40 17.25 -27.02 8.23
C GLU A 40 16.72 -26.23 9.45
N PHE A 41 16.42 -26.94 10.54
CA PHE A 41 15.91 -26.33 11.78
C PHE A 41 16.85 -26.62 12.95
N SER A 42 17.55 -25.59 13.42
CA SER A 42 18.55 -25.69 14.49
C SER A 42 18.08 -25.15 15.86
N LEU A 43 16.85 -24.64 15.96
CA LEU A 43 16.37 -23.99 17.18
C LEU A 43 15.79 -24.97 18.20
N THR A 44 16.16 -24.79 19.47
CA THR A 44 15.65 -25.58 20.60
C THR A 44 14.74 -24.74 21.49
N LEU A 45 13.93 -25.37 22.36
CA LEU A 45 13.07 -24.66 23.31
C LEU A 45 13.85 -23.65 24.17
N LYS A 46 15.08 -24.01 24.58
CA LYS A 46 15.97 -23.12 25.35
C LYS A 46 16.22 -21.80 24.63
N HIS A 47 16.34 -21.81 23.30
CA HIS A 47 16.53 -20.59 22.53
C HIS A 47 15.28 -19.68 22.58
N PHE A 48 14.10 -20.28 22.47
CA PHE A 48 12.84 -19.53 22.58
C PHE A 48 12.62 -18.96 23.97
N ASP A 49 12.89 -19.74 25.02
CA ASP A 49 12.75 -19.30 26.41
C ASP A 49 13.74 -18.16 26.73
N MET A 50 14.98 -18.28 26.26
CA MET A 50 16.00 -17.22 26.39
C MET A 50 15.57 -15.93 25.67
N GLN A 51 14.98 -16.05 24.47
CA GLN A 51 14.46 -14.89 23.74
C GLN A 51 13.26 -14.24 24.44
N LEU A 52 12.31 -15.03 24.95
CA LEU A 52 11.17 -14.52 25.71
C LEU A 52 11.64 -13.76 26.96
N TRP A 53 12.65 -14.29 27.64
CA TRP A 53 13.26 -13.64 28.80
C TRP A 53 13.92 -12.30 28.43
N GLN A 54 14.73 -12.27 27.37
CA GLN A 54 15.36 -11.04 26.88
C GLN A 54 14.35 -9.96 26.50
N GLN A 55 13.18 -10.37 25.97
CA GLN A 55 12.10 -9.47 25.56
C GLN A 55 11.12 -9.14 26.68
N LYS A 56 11.39 -9.58 27.92
CA LYS A 56 10.50 -9.39 29.08
C LYS A 56 9.07 -9.89 28.83
N TYR A 57 8.94 -10.94 28.03
CA TYR A 57 7.67 -11.54 27.64
C TYR A 57 6.74 -10.56 26.90
N LEU A 58 7.31 -9.62 26.14
CA LEU A 58 6.60 -8.68 25.29
C LEU A 58 6.82 -9.00 23.82
N CYS A 59 5.81 -8.73 23.00
CA CYS A 59 5.96 -8.80 21.54
C CYS A 59 7.01 -7.77 21.07
N GLY A 60 8.00 -8.22 20.31
CA GLY A 60 9.06 -7.35 19.79
C GLY A 60 8.58 -6.23 18.84
N LEU A 61 7.37 -6.37 18.29
CA LEU A 61 6.79 -5.40 17.34
C LEU A 61 5.78 -4.46 17.99
N CYS A 62 4.82 -4.99 18.75
CA CYS A 62 3.69 -4.21 19.29
C CYS A 62 3.74 -3.98 20.80
N CYS A 63 4.78 -4.49 21.49
CA CYS A 63 4.95 -4.40 22.94
C CYS A 63 3.76 -4.93 23.77
N LYS A 64 2.86 -5.74 23.18
CA LYS A 64 1.78 -6.41 23.91
C LYS A 64 2.34 -7.55 24.76
N GLN A 65 1.72 -7.75 25.92
CA GLN A 65 2.06 -8.84 26.83
C GLN A 65 1.77 -10.20 26.17
N LEU A 66 2.78 -11.07 26.17
CA LEU A 66 2.67 -12.43 25.65
C LEU A 66 2.16 -13.37 26.74
N THR A 67 1.35 -14.35 26.36
CA THR A 67 0.96 -15.50 27.18
C THR A 67 1.21 -16.79 26.41
N SER A 68 1.23 -17.94 27.09
CA SER A 68 1.48 -19.26 26.47
C SER A 68 0.58 -19.56 25.28
N ASN A 69 -0.66 -19.06 25.27
CA ASN A 69 -1.64 -19.36 24.24
C ASN A 69 -1.47 -18.49 22.98
N ILE A 70 -0.91 -17.29 23.14
CA ILE A 70 -0.80 -16.30 22.07
C ILE A 70 0.61 -16.17 21.51
N ALA A 71 1.63 -16.62 22.25
CA ALA A 71 3.02 -16.55 21.84
C ALA A 71 3.27 -17.39 20.58
N SER A 72 3.67 -16.72 19.51
CA SER A 72 4.20 -17.32 18.28
C SER A 72 5.54 -16.71 17.96
N ALA A 73 6.32 -17.37 17.13
CA ALA A 73 7.56 -16.83 16.60
C ALA A 73 7.47 -16.72 15.07
N ASP A 74 7.94 -15.60 14.54
CA ASP A 74 7.88 -15.29 13.11
C ASP A 74 9.25 -15.41 12.44
N ARG A 75 9.26 -15.90 11.19
CA ARG A 75 10.49 -16.16 10.42
C ARG A 75 10.91 -14.88 9.67
N ILE A 76 11.59 -13.98 10.36
CA ILE A 76 12.17 -12.78 9.74
C ILE A 76 13.69 -12.99 9.67
N ASN A 77 14.27 -12.96 8.47
CA ASN A 77 15.73 -12.93 8.21
C ASN A 77 16.56 -13.78 9.18
N SER A 78 16.43 -15.10 9.12
CA SER A 78 17.24 -16.08 9.87
C SER A 78 17.36 -15.89 11.40
N LYS A 79 16.56 -14.99 12.00
CA LYS A 79 16.49 -14.71 13.45
C LYS A 79 15.02 -14.57 13.87
N LEU A 80 14.49 -15.56 14.58
CA LEU A 80 13.09 -15.55 15.02
C LEU A 80 12.85 -14.46 16.08
N MET A 81 11.75 -13.72 15.92
CA MET A 81 11.24 -12.78 16.92
C MET A 81 9.86 -13.26 17.42
N PRO A 82 9.66 -13.38 18.75
CA PRO A 82 8.35 -13.62 19.34
C PRO A 82 7.36 -12.49 19.02
N CYS A 83 6.25 -12.82 18.37
CA CYS A 83 5.17 -11.89 18.06
C CYS A 83 3.80 -12.45 18.46
N VAL A 84 2.90 -11.55 18.88
CA VAL A 84 1.47 -11.86 19.08
C VAL A 84 0.66 -11.39 17.90
N ALA A 85 0.01 -12.39 17.30
CA ALA A 85 -1.17 -12.36 16.46
C ALA A 85 -1.05 -11.87 15.00
N ARG A 86 -1.52 -12.80 14.15
CA ARG A 86 -2.00 -12.73 12.77
C ARG A 86 -0.97 -12.58 11.65
N ARG A 87 -0.81 -13.72 10.96
CA ARG A 87 -0.29 -13.92 9.60
C ARG A 87 -0.95 -12.91 8.64
N SER A 88 -0.38 -11.72 8.55
CA SER A 88 -0.85 -10.67 7.65
C SER A 88 0.21 -10.54 6.55
N SER A 89 -0.02 -11.32 5.49
CA SER A 89 0.54 -11.17 4.13
C SER A 89 2.06 -10.92 3.98
N GLY A 90 2.79 -11.99 3.64
CA GLY A 90 3.28 -12.17 2.26
C GLY A 90 4.27 -11.19 1.62
N TYR A 91 4.77 -10.16 2.31
CA TYR A 91 5.72 -9.23 1.70
C TYR A 91 6.97 -9.07 2.58
N LEU A 92 8.14 -9.22 1.93
CA LEU A 92 9.46 -8.83 2.41
C LEU A 92 9.43 -7.37 2.88
N TYR A 93 9.09 -7.14 4.14
CA TYR A 93 8.99 -5.81 4.70
C TYR A 93 10.02 -5.66 5.82
N ARG A 94 10.94 -4.69 5.69
CA ARG A 94 12.03 -4.47 6.65
C ARG A 94 11.44 -4.26 8.07
N PRO A 95 12.04 -4.83 9.13
CA PRO A 95 11.56 -4.69 10.51
C PRO A 95 11.32 -3.23 10.94
N VAL A 96 12.15 -2.32 10.45
CA VAL A 96 12.07 -0.87 10.71
C VAL A 96 10.72 -0.29 10.26
N LEU A 97 10.25 -0.69 9.08
CA LEU A 97 9.00 -0.18 8.54
C LEU A 97 7.79 -0.84 9.22
N GLN A 98 7.93 -2.10 9.65
CA GLN A 98 6.88 -2.79 10.41
C GLN A 98 6.66 -2.16 11.80
N ASN A 99 7.74 -1.77 12.49
CA ASN A 99 7.66 -1.02 13.75
C ASN A 99 6.97 0.33 13.56
N LYS A 100 7.26 1.03 12.45
CA LYS A 100 6.60 2.30 12.12
C LYS A 100 5.09 2.11 11.90
N PHE A 101 4.67 1.06 11.20
CA PHE A 101 3.24 0.76 11.02
C PHE A 101 2.53 0.37 12.31
N LYS A 102 3.16 -0.43 13.17
CA LYS A 102 2.57 -0.80 14.46
C LYS A 102 2.45 0.39 15.40
N LEU A 103 3.40 1.32 15.36
CA LEU A 103 3.32 2.59 16.09
C LEU A 103 2.16 3.46 15.57
N LEU A 104 1.96 3.50 14.25
CA LEU A 104 0.82 4.19 13.62
C LEU A 104 -0.52 3.54 14.00
N GLU A 105 -0.60 2.21 13.97
CA GLU A 105 -1.81 1.45 14.36
C GLU A 105 -2.16 1.70 15.84
N PHE A 106 -1.16 1.69 16.73
CA PHE A 106 -1.34 1.98 18.15
C PHE A 106 -1.85 3.40 18.41
N ASN A 107 -1.41 4.38 17.62
CA ASN A 107 -1.83 5.77 17.73
C ASN A 107 -2.98 6.11 16.77
N SER A 108 -3.68 5.12 16.19
CA SER A 108 -4.69 5.36 15.14
C SER A 108 -5.81 6.32 15.57
N ASP A 109 -6.13 6.34 16.85
CA ASP A 109 -7.04 7.26 17.53
C ASP A 109 -6.52 8.71 17.62
N ARG A 110 -5.20 8.90 17.48
CA ARG A 110 -4.46 10.17 17.65
C ARG A 110 -3.78 10.64 16.38
N LEU A 111 -3.86 9.85 15.32
CA LEU A 111 -3.35 10.24 14.02
C LEU A 111 -4.22 11.37 13.49
N VAL A 112 -3.68 12.58 13.53
CA VAL A 112 -4.19 13.69 12.73
C VAL A 112 -3.75 13.42 11.30
N TYR A 113 -4.70 13.01 10.45
CA TYR A 113 -4.47 13.04 9.02
C TYR A 113 -4.25 14.50 8.62
N SER A 114 -3.07 14.83 8.11
CA SER A 114 -2.71 16.15 7.59
C SER A 114 -3.39 16.41 6.25
N ILE A 115 -4.71 16.45 6.30
CA ILE A 115 -5.52 17.36 5.50
C ILE A 115 -6.18 18.21 6.58
N GLY A 116 -5.61 19.38 6.86
CA GLY A 116 -6.23 20.31 7.81
C GLY A 116 -7.69 20.54 7.44
N LYS A 117 -8.54 20.93 8.41
CA LYS A 117 -9.95 21.25 8.15
C LYS A 117 -10.12 22.23 6.96
N GLU A 118 -9.13 23.09 6.77
CA GLU A 118 -8.98 24.05 5.66
C GLU A 118 -8.83 23.37 4.29
N ALA A 119 -8.11 22.26 4.18
CA ALA A 119 -7.86 21.55 2.92
C ALA A 119 -8.90 20.43 2.64
N LYS A 120 -9.93 20.31 3.49
CA LYS A 120 -10.98 19.28 3.36
C LYS A 120 -11.75 19.39 2.04
N ASP A 121 -11.97 20.61 1.55
CA ASP A 121 -12.65 20.83 0.28
C ASP A 121 -11.80 20.32 -0.90
N ILE A 122 -10.52 20.69 -0.92
CA ILE A 122 -9.55 20.24 -1.94
C ILE A 122 -9.44 18.72 -1.96
N TYR A 123 -9.36 18.09 -0.79
CA TYR A 123 -9.34 16.63 -0.71
C TYR A 123 -10.62 15.99 -1.24
N SER A 124 -11.78 16.54 -0.87
CA SER A 124 -13.07 16.06 -1.35
C SER A 124 -13.17 16.15 -2.87
N ARG A 125 -12.75 17.29 -3.45
CA ARG A 125 -12.68 17.51 -4.90
C ARG A 125 -11.70 16.57 -5.58
N MET A 126 -10.49 16.40 -5.04
CA MET A 126 -9.51 15.46 -5.59
C MET A 126 -10.05 14.04 -5.59
N LYS A 127 -10.64 13.60 -4.46
CA LYS A 127 -11.20 12.26 -4.31
C LYS A 127 -12.36 12.00 -5.28
N ALA A 128 -13.22 12.99 -5.52
CA ALA A 128 -14.31 12.89 -6.48
C ALA A 128 -13.81 12.75 -7.93
N ASN A 129 -12.63 13.30 -8.24
CA ASN A 129 -12.02 13.26 -9.58
C ASN A 129 -11.07 12.07 -9.80
N ILE A 130 -10.84 11.22 -8.79
CA ILE A 130 -10.08 9.97 -8.99
C ILE A 130 -10.97 8.98 -9.75
N ALA A 131 -10.67 8.80 -11.04
CA ALA A 131 -11.27 7.77 -11.87
C ALA A 131 -10.37 6.53 -11.95
N GLY A 132 -10.99 5.37 -12.20
CA GLY A 132 -10.28 4.13 -12.49
C GLY A 132 -9.70 4.11 -13.91
N GLY A 133 -9.29 2.92 -14.35
CA GLY A 133 -8.85 2.72 -15.73
C GLY A 133 -9.99 2.97 -16.73
N PRO A 134 -9.71 3.61 -17.89
CA PRO A 134 -10.73 3.83 -18.91
C PRO A 134 -11.16 2.50 -19.53
N SER A 135 -12.47 2.32 -19.67
CA SER A 135 -13.08 1.28 -20.50
C SER A 135 -13.91 1.96 -21.58
N ILE A 136 -13.47 1.88 -22.82
CA ILE A 136 -14.10 2.55 -23.96
C ILE A 136 -14.59 1.48 -24.93
N ILE A 137 -15.89 1.46 -25.18
CA ILE A 137 -16.50 0.62 -26.21
C ILE A 137 -16.79 1.52 -27.41
N PHE A 138 -16.20 1.22 -28.55
CA PHE A 138 -16.50 1.94 -29.79
C PHE A 138 -17.84 1.45 -30.35
N ASN A 139 -18.73 2.37 -30.70
CA ASN A 139 -20.01 2.05 -31.34
C ASN A 139 -19.83 1.38 -32.72
N ARG A 140 -18.66 1.57 -33.37
CA ARG A 140 -18.35 0.93 -34.65
C ARG A 140 -18.08 -0.56 -34.43
N TYR A 141 -19.05 -1.38 -34.80
CA TYR A 141 -18.91 -2.84 -34.87
C TYR A 141 -17.77 -3.22 -35.82
N ALA A 142 -16.96 -4.21 -35.44
CA ALA A 142 -15.79 -4.60 -36.18
C ALA A 142 -15.64 -6.13 -36.19
N LYS A 143 -16.00 -6.78 -37.30
CA LYS A 143 -15.94 -8.25 -37.46
C LYS A 143 -14.98 -8.64 -38.56
N ARG A 144 -14.31 -9.77 -38.35
CA ARG A 144 -13.37 -10.36 -39.30
C ARG A 144 -14.09 -10.70 -40.60
N ASN A 145 -13.46 -10.38 -41.73
CA ASN A 145 -13.90 -10.67 -43.10
C ASN A 145 -15.23 -10.04 -43.55
N GLU A 146 -15.93 -9.30 -42.69
CA GLU A 146 -17.19 -8.62 -43.05
C GLU A 146 -16.99 -7.11 -43.23
N ILE A 147 -16.06 -6.52 -42.48
CA ILE A 147 -15.91 -5.07 -42.42
C ILE A 147 -14.66 -4.61 -43.16
N LYS A 148 -14.82 -3.57 -43.97
CA LYS A 148 -13.73 -2.93 -44.72
C LYS A 148 -13.07 -1.85 -43.85
N ILE A 149 -11.74 -1.83 -43.85
CA ILE A 149 -10.95 -0.73 -43.28
C ILE A 149 -10.89 0.45 -44.26
N CYS A 150 -10.41 1.62 -43.81
CA CYS A 150 -10.15 2.76 -44.70
C CYS A 150 -9.31 2.31 -45.90
N GLY A 151 -9.79 2.63 -47.11
CA GLY A 151 -9.21 2.14 -48.37
C GLY A 151 -9.80 0.83 -48.90
N GLY A 152 -10.95 0.37 -48.37
CA GLY A 152 -11.76 -0.70 -48.98
C GLY A 152 -11.25 -2.13 -48.77
N LYS A 153 -10.10 -2.30 -48.12
CA LYS A 153 -9.52 -3.62 -47.82
C LYS A 153 -10.33 -4.33 -46.73
N LEU A 154 -10.51 -5.65 -46.86
CA LEU A 154 -11.20 -6.45 -45.86
C LEU A 154 -10.36 -6.63 -44.59
N ARG A 155 -10.99 -6.49 -43.41
CA ARG A 155 -10.34 -6.70 -42.11
C ARG A 155 -10.10 -8.19 -41.86
N LYS A 156 -8.84 -8.63 -41.90
CA LYS A 156 -8.47 -10.06 -41.77
C LYS A 156 -8.20 -10.53 -40.34
N LYS A 157 -7.78 -9.65 -39.43
CA LYS A 157 -7.42 -10.00 -38.04
C LYS A 157 -7.82 -8.87 -37.08
N ILE A 158 -8.17 -9.25 -35.86
CA ILE A 158 -8.36 -8.35 -34.73
C ILE A 158 -7.32 -8.77 -33.70
N ILE A 159 -6.53 -7.82 -33.21
CA ILE A 159 -5.43 -8.06 -32.27
C ILE A 159 -5.73 -7.23 -31.02
N GLY A 160 -5.73 -7.88 -29.86
CA GLY A 160 -5.73 -7.20 -28.57
C GLY A 160 -4.30 -7.04 -28.08
N HIS A 161 -3.96 -5.85 -27.61
CA HIS A 161 -2.71 -5.58 -26.92
C HIS A 161 -3.01 -5.27 -25.46
N ASP A 162 -2.22 -5.84 -24.56
CA ASP A 162 -2.27 -5.53 -23.14
C ASP A 162 -0.95 -4.88 -22.71
N ALA A 163 -1.04 -3.91 -21.80
CA ALA A 163 0.12 -3.18 -21.33
C ALA A 163 0.68 -3.84 -20.07
N ASN A 164 1.95 -4.28 -20.12
CA ASN A 164 2.63 -4.82 -18.96
C ASN A 164 2.77 -3.75 -17.87
N THR A 165 2.07 -3.94 -16.75
CA THR A 165 2.21 -3.12 -15.54
C THR A 165 1.99 -1.62 -15.76
N LEU A 166 0.93 -1.26 -16.50
CA LEU A 166 0.60 0.12 -16.89
C LEU A 166 0.71 1.16 -15.75
N TYR A 167 0.10 0.89 -14.59
CA TYR A 167 0.12 1.82 -13.45
C TYR A 167 1.53 2.05 -12.91
N MET A 168 2.36 1.01 -12.89
CA MET A 168 3.71 1.13 -12.35
C MET A 168 4.61 1.93 -13.29
N TRP A 169 4.44 1.77 -14.60
CA TRP A 169 5.10 2.61 -15.59
C TRP A 169 4.70 4.09 -15.42
N GLY A 170 3.41 4.38 -15.24
CA GLY A 170 2.92 5.75 -15.02
C GLY A 170 3.43 6.41 -13.73
N LEU A 171 3.56 5.62 -12.66
CA LEU A 171 4.15 6.09 -11.40
C LEU A 171 5.64 6.43 -11.54
N VAL A 172 6.40 5.61 -12.27
CA VAL A 172 7.85 5.78 -12.45
C VAL A 172 8.18 6.92 -13.42
N MET A 173 7.39 7.14 -14.48
CA MET A 173 7.71 8.14 -15.52
C MET A 173 7.10 9.53 -15.29
N ARG A 174 5.94 9.67 -14.63
CA ARG A 174 5.21 10.95 -14.59
C ARG A 174 4.70 11.36 -13.21
N CYS A 175 4.17 10.41 -12.44
CA CYS A 175 3.36 10.77 -11.27
C CYS A 175 4.18 11.21 -10.04
N LEU A 176 5.44 10.77 -9.92
CA LEU A 176 6.26 11.03 -8.73
C LEU A 176 6.80 12.46 -8.65
N MET A 177 6.94 13.19 -9.77
CA MET A 177 7.53 14.53 -9.76
C MET A 177 6.52 15.65 -9.48
N ILE A 178 5.25 15.49 -9.86
CA ILE A 178 4.31 16.62 -9.93
C ILE A 178 3.59 16.88 -8.58
N ALA A 179 3.36 15.85 -7.77
CA ALA A 179 2.52 15.97 -6.55
C ALA A 179 3.31 16.11 -5.24
N CYS A 180 4.64 16.19 -5.28
CA CYS A 180 5.49 16.02 -4.10
C CYS A 180 5.99 17.31 -3.44
N HIS A 181 5.81 18.49 -4.05
CA HIS A 181 6.44 19.73 -3.54
C HIS A 181 5.53 20.94 -3.30
N HIS A 182 4.34 21.02 -3.90
CA HIS A 182 3.45 22.17 -3.74
C HIS A 182 2.06 21.82 -3.22
N GLN A 183 1.57 22.64 -2.30
CA GLN A 183 0.18 22.59 -1.81
C GLN A 183 -0.74 23.00 -2.96
N LEU A 184 -1.72 22.15 -3.28
CA LEU A 184 -2.78 22.50 -4.23
C LEU A 184 -3.51 23.75 -3.72
N THR A 185 -3.70 24.72 -4.61
CA THR A 185 -4.44 25.95 -4.32
C THR A 185 -5.59 26.08 -5.31
N THR A 186 -6.64 26.80 -4.90
CA THR A 186 -7.77 27.11 -5.76
C THR A 186 -7.56 28.48 -6.39
N ILE A 187 -7.52 28.54 -7.72
CA ILE A 187 -7.46 29.78 -8.49
C ILE A 187 -8.81 30.01 -9.17
N LYS A 188 -9.19 31.28 -9.36
CA LYS A 188 -10.33 31.62 -10.20
C LYS A 188 -9.94 31.44 -11.67
N ALA A 189 -10.86 30.95 -12.49
CA ALA A 189 -10.65 30.84 -13.92
C ALA A 189 -10.41 32.22 -14.54
N TYR A 190 -9.51 32.28 -15.51
CA TYR A 190 -9.18 33.47 -16.31
C TYR A 190 -9.14 33.08 -17.79
N LEU A 191 -9.17 34.05 -18.71
CA LEU A 191 -9.37 33.80 -20.14
C LEU A 191 -8.35 32.81 -20.74
N ASP A 192 -7.06 32.95 -20.39
CA ASP A 192 -5.97 32.18 -20.99
C ASP A 192 -5.62 30.89 -20.24
N ILE A 193 -6.46 30.47 -19.28
CA ILE A 193 -6.19 29.30 -18.43
C ILE A 193 -6.07 28.01 -19.25
N VAL A 194 -6.81 27.92 -20.36
CA VAL A 194 -6.77 26.74 -21.25
C VAL A 194 -5.42 26.67 -21.97
N ASP A 195 -4.93 27.79 -22.50
CA ASP A 195 -3.65 27.85 -23.20
C ASP A 195 -2.49 27.57 -22.24
N ASP A 196 -2.58 28.05 -21.00
CA ASP A 196 -1.57 27.77 -19.97
C ASP A 196 -1.56 26.30 -19.52
N ILE A 197 -2.71 25.61 -19.55
CA ILE A 197 -2.78 24.16 -19.32
C ILE A 197 -2.20 23.39 -20.52
N VAL A 198 -2.57 23.77 -21.74
CA VAL A 198 -2.10 23.11 -22.98
C VAL A 198 -0.58 23.27 -23.16
N THR A 199 -0.02 24.39 -22.70
CA THR A 199 1.42 24.68 -22.75
C THR A 199 2.20 24.17 -21.53
N ASP A 200 1.58 23.34 -20.68
CA ASP A 200 2.17 22.79 -19.45
C ASP A 200 2.69 23.84 -18.45
N LYS A 201 2.26 25.11 -18.56
CA LYS A 201 2.63 26.16 -17.59
C LYS A 201 1.91 25.97 -16.25
N ILE A 202 0.69 25.44 -16.29
CA ILE A 202 -0.12 25.14 -15.11
C ILE A 202 -0.58 23.69 -15.17
N PHE A 203 -0.45 22.99 -14.04
CA PHE A 203 -0.98 21.64 -13.87
C PHE A 203 -2.03 21.63 -12.76
N GLY A 204 -3.24 21.13 -13.06
CA GLY A 204 -4.33 21.10 -12.09
C GLY A 204 -5.62 20.50 -12.63
N PHE A 205 -6.70 20.69 -11.87
CA PHE A 205 -8.05 20.29 -12.24
C PHE A 205 -8.82 21.54 -12.72
N LEU A 206 -9.50 21.43 -13.86
CA LEU A 206 -10.37 22.46 -14.41
C LEU A 206 -11.78 21.91 -14.54
N GLU A 207 -12.76 22.65 -14.03
CA GLU A 207 -14.18 22.33 -14.20
C GLU A 207 -14.71 23.13 -15.40
N CYS A 208 -15.17 22.43 -16.44
CA CYS A 208 -15.64 23.04 -17.68
C CYS A 208 -16.67 22.16 -18.40
N ASP A 209 -17.48 22.78 -19.24
CA ASP A 209 -18.39 22.08 -20.15
C ASP A 209 -17.65 21.64 -21.41
N ILE A 210 -17.66 20.34 -21.68
CA ILE A 210 -17.00 19.76 -22.86
C ILE A 210 -18.07 19.30 -23.86
N ARG A 211 -17.97 19.77 -25.10
CA ARG A 211 -18.76 19.27 -26.23
C ARG A 211 -17.88 18.45 -27.15
N ILE A 212 -18.26 17.20 -27.39
CA ILE A 212 -17.59 16.31 -28.34
C ILE A 212 -18.24 16.52 -29.71
N GLN A 213 -17.48 17.04 -30.68
CA GLN A 213 -17.91 17.03 -32.09
C GLN A 213 -17.76 15.62 -32.65
N ILE A 214 -18.89 15.01 -33.03
CA ILE A 214 -18.93 13.75 -33.76
C ILE A 214 -19.04 14.11 -35.24
N THR A 215 -17.90 14.12 -35.94
CA THR A 215 -17.82 14.19 -37.42
C THR A 215 -17.93 12.82 -38.05
#